data_AF-A0A7S3B2W4-F1
#
_entry.id   AF-A0A7S3B2W4-F1
#
_cell.length_a   1.000
_cell.length_b   1.000
_cell.length_c   1.000
_cell.angle_alpha   90.00
_cell.angle_beta   90.00
_cell.angle_gamma   90.00
#
_symmetry.space_group_name_H-M   'P 1'
#
loop_
_entity.id
_entity.type
_entity.pdbx_description
1 polymer ?
#
loop_
_entity_poly.entity_id
_entity_poly.type
_entity_poly.pdbx_seq_one_letter_code
_entity_poly.pdbx_strand_id
1 'polypeptide(L)'
;VFAQVRARAADFIDPESGEKLVSASEWDGMHVHVVSVNNFPTAAGLASSAAGYAALTYALGKLYGVEEKYENELSTIARMGSGSACRSLAGGFVAWDMGSKVDGSDSCARQVATADHWPDLQVLILVVSDKKKA
;
A
#
# COMPACT_ATOMS: atom_id res chain seq x y z
N VAL A 1 7.45 4.33 5.70
CA VAL A 1 6.43 3.25 5.82
C VAL A 1 6.57 2.49 7.13
N PHE A 2 7.60 1.66 7.35
CA PHE A 2 7.75 0.84 8.57
C PHE A 2 7.41 1.55 9.89
N ALA A 3 8.10 2.64 10.22
CA ALA A 3 7.87 3.38 11.46
C ALA A 3 6.44 3.94 11.57
N GLN A 4 5.85 4.38 10.44
CA GLN A 4 4.50 4.95 10.42
C GLN A 4 3.43 3.88 10.64
N VAL A 5 3.57 2.71 10.03
CA VAL A 5 2.63 1.61 10.24
C VAL A 5 2.79 1.06 11.67
N ARG A 6 4.03 0.89 12.15
CA ARG A 6 4.31 0.41 13.52
C ARG A 6 3.76 1.34 14.61
N ALA A 7 3.80 2.65 14.41
CA ALA A 7 3.23 3.63 15.35
C ALA A 7 1.70 3.50 15.53
N ARG A 8 1.03 2.64 14.73
CA ARG A 8 -0.40 2.32 14.80
C ARG A 8 -0.64 0.86 15.14
N ALA A 9 0.39 0.14 15.57
CA ALA A 9 0.29 -1.27 15.87
C ALA A 9 -0.64 -1.50 17.08
N ALA A 10 -1.47 -2.53 16.93
CA ALA A 10 -2.29 -3.08 18.00
C ALA A 10 -1.63 -4.33 18.58
N ASP A 11 -2.29 -4.93 19.56
CA ASP A 11 -1.94 -6.26 20.05
C ASP A 11 -2.13 -7.29 18.92
N PHE A 12 -1.14 -8.16 18.72
CA PHE A 12 -1.26 -9.33 17.87
C PHE A 12 -1.90 -10.46 18.65
N ILE A 13 -3.09 -10.84 18.22
CA ILE A 13 -3.85 -11.93 18.81
C ILE A 13 -3.84 -13.08 17.79
N ASP A 14 -3.46 -14.27 18.24
CA ASP A 14 -3.56 -15.47 17.42
C ASP A 14 -5.03 -15.72 17.06
N PRO A 15 -5.40 -15.71 15.77
CA PRO A 15 -6.78 -15.92 15.36
C PRO A 15 -7.31 -17.33 15.70
N GLU A 16 -6.45 -18.33 15.91
CA GLU A 16 -6.87 -19.70 16.24
C GLU A 16 -7.08 -19.89 17.75
N SER A 17 -6.11 -19.51 18.58
CA SER A 17 -6.19 -19.69 20.04
C SER A 17 -6.82 -18.53 20.80
N GLY A 18 -6.87 -17.33 20.20
CA GLY A 18 -7.27 -16.10 20.89
C GLY A 18 -6.22 -15.57 21.88
N GLU A 19 -5.03 -16.20 21.93
CA GLU A 19 -3.94 -15.77 22.80
C GLU A 19 -3.29 -14.50 22.25
N LYS A 20 -2.95 -13.58 23.16
CA LYS A 20 -2.13 -12.41 22.82
C LYS A 20 -0.67 -12.84 22.69
N LEU A 21 -0.16 -12.89 21.47
CA LEU A 21 1.20 -13.30 21.17
C LEU A 21 2.20 -12.14 21.24
N VAL A 22 1.78 -10.93 20.88
CA VAL A 22 2.61 -9.71 20.93
C VAL A 22 1.74 -8.55 21.38
N SER A 23 2.13 -7.82 22.42
CA SER A 23 1.48 -6.57 22.80
C SER A 23 1.93 -5.40 21.93
N ALA A 24 1.09 -4.37 21.82
CA ALA A 24 1.40 -3.17 21.04
C ALA A 24 2.76 -2.53 21.42
N SER A 25 3.13 -2.58 22.70
CA SER A 25 4.40 -2.05 23.20
C SER A 25 5.63 -2.89 22.85
N GLU A 26 5.46 -4.19 22.60
CA GLU A 26 6.58 -5.09 22.30
C GLU A 26 7.12 -4.90 20.88
N TRP A 27 6.29 -4.39 19.96
CA TRP A 27 6.69 -4.16 18.56
C TRP A 27 7.91 -3.26 18.39
N ASP A 28 8.14 -2.31 19.30
CA ASP A 28 9.28 -1.38 19.23
C ASP A 28 10.63 -2.10 19.38
N GLY A 29 10.67 -3.18 20.15
CA GLY A 29 11.86 -4.01 20.34
C GLY A 29 12.12 -5.01 19.20
N MET A 30 11.21 -5.13 18.24
CA MET A 30 11.25 -6.18 17.21
C MET A 30 11.67 -5.65 15.83
N HIS A 31 12.45 -6.47 15.12
CA HIS A 31 12.75 -6.27 13.71
C HIS A 31 11.78 -7.08 12.84
N VAL A 32 11.48 -6.56 11.65
CA VAL A 32 10.67 -7.26 10.64
C VAL A 32 11.57 -7.65 9.48
N HIS A 33 11.47 -8.91 9.08
CA HIS A 33 12.07 -9.39 7.84
C HIS A 33 11.00 -9.42 6.75
N VAL A 34 11.27 -8.75 5.62
CA VAL A 34 10.33 -8.64 4.50
C VAL A 34 10.95 -9.28 3.27
N VAL A 35 10.19 -10.16 2.63
CA VAL A 35 10.51 -10.74 1.32
C VAL A 35 9.41 -10.34 0.35
N SER A 36 9.77 -9.84 -0.83
CA SER A 36 8.82 -9.41 -1.85
C SER A 36 9.30 -9.86 -3.23
N VAL A 37 8.35 -10.29 -4.05
CA VAL A 37 8.56 -10.72 -5.44
C VAL A 37 7.46 -10.08 -6.29
N ASN A 38 7.77 -9.80 -7.56
CA ASN A 38 6.79 -9.35 -8.53
C ASN A 38 6.89 -10.21 -9.79
N ASN A 39 5.83 -10.24 -10.57
CA ASN A 39 5.73 -11.00 -11.80
C ASN A 39 5.72 -10.10 -13.06
N PHE A 40 6.15 -8.84 -12.93
CA PHE A 40 6.28 -7.96 -14.09
C PHE A 40 7.49 -8.36 -14.93
N PRO A 41 7.41 -8.36 -16.27
CA PRO A 41 8.58 -8.58 -17.09
C PRO A 41 9.64 -7.51 -16.80
N THR A 42 10.88 -7.92 -16.59
CA THR A 42 12.00 -6.99 -16.41
C THR A 42 12.07 -6.01 -17.58
N ALA A 43 12.27 -4.72 -17.28
CA ALA A 43 12.30 -3.63 -18.26
C ALA A 43 10.96 -3.32 -19.00
N ALA A 44 9.82 -3.81 -18.51
CA ALA A 44 8.50 -3.45 -19.07
C ALA A 44 8.05 -2.00 -18.78
N GLY A 45 8.82 -1.21 -18.01
CA GLY A 45 8.45 0.15 -17.65
C GLY A 45 7.24 0.26 -16.70
N LEU A 46 6.85 -0.85 -16.06
CA LEU A 46 5.71 -0.88 -15.15
C LEU A 46 6.08 -0.29 -13.77
N ALA A 47 5.10 0.35 -13.14
CA ALA A 47 5.20 1.04 -11.84
C ALA A 47 5.46 0.07 -10.67
N SER A 48 6.65 -0.54 -10.67
CA SER A 48 7.05 -1.60 -9.73
C SER A 48 7.18 -1.08 -8.30
N SER A 49 7.59 0.19 -8.13
CA SER A 49 7.67 0.84 -6.82
C SER A 49 6.30 1.09 -6.19
N ALA A 50 5.32 1.54 -6.98
CA ALA A 50 3.97 1.80 -6.49
C ALA A 50 3.31 0.51 -5.94
N ALA A 51 3.34 -0.56 -6.74
CA ALA A 51 2.83 -1.86 -6.33
C ALA A 51 3.58 -2.43 -5.11
N GLY A 52 4.91 -2.32 -5.09
CA GLY A 52 5.73 -2.81 -3.99
C GLY A 52 5.46 -2.09 -2.66
N TYR A 53 5.35 -0.76 -2.67
CA TYR A 53 5.06 0.01 -1.45
C TYR A 53 3.62 -0.17 -0.98
N ALA A 54 2.66 -0.33 -1.89
CA ALA A 54 1.28 -0.66 -1.53
C ALA A 54 1.22 -2.04 -0.85
N ALA A 55 1.83 -3.06 -1.46
CA ALA A 55 1.89 -4.40 -0.90
C ALA A 55 2.59 -4.43 0.47
N LEU A 56 3.72 -3.74 0.60
CA LEU A 56 4.44 -3.59 1.87
C LEU A 56 3.57 -2.92 2.95
N THR A 57 2.94 -1.80 2.62
CA THR A 57 2.13 -1.04 3.58
C THR A 57 0.93 -1.86 4.04
N TYR A 58 0.24 -2.53 3.10
CA TYR A 58 -0.87 -3.41 3.41
C TYR A 58 -0.46 -4.61 4.26
N ALA A 59 0.64 -5.30 3.89
CA ALA A 59 1.15 -6.44 4.64
C ALA A 59 1.56 -6.07 6.07
N LEU A 60 2.26 -4.95 6.25
CA LEU A 60 2.59 -4.44 7.59
C LEU A 60 1.33 -4.01 8.37
N GLY A 61 0.35 -3.40 7.70
CA GLY A 61 -0.93 -3.03 8.33
C GLY A 61 -1.66 -4.25 8.87
N LYS A 62 -1.65 -5.36 8.12
CA LYS A 62 -2.18 -6.65 8.57
C LYS A 62 -1.35 -7.28 9.70
N LEU A 63 -0.02 -7.30 9.58
CA LEU A 63 0.87 -7.84 10.60
C LEU A 63 0.69 -7.14 11.94
N TYR A 64 0.62 -5.81 11.92
CA TYR A 64 0.52 -4.99 13.12
C TYR A 64 -0.92 -4.76 13.59
N GLY A 65 -1.92 -5.36 12.95
CA GLY A 65 -3.33 -5.19 13.34
C GLY A 65 -3.78 -3.73 13.30
N VAL A 66 -3.31 -2.95 12.33
CA VAL A 66 -3.60 -1.51 12.25
C VAL A 66 -5.08 -1.28 12.02
N GLU A 67 -5.72 -0.58 12.96
CA GLU A 67 -7.02 0.05 12.78
C GLU A 67 -6.82 1.50 12.36
N GLU A 68 -7.35 1.88 11.20
CA GLU A 68 -7.21 3.24 10.68
C GLU A 68 -7.97 4.23 11.56
N LYS A 69 -7.29 5.31 12.00
CA LYS A 69 -7.89 6.37 12.83
C LYS A 69 -8.83 7.26 12.03
N TYR A 70 -8.66 7.29 10.71
CA TYR A 70 -9.47 8.03 9.76
C TYR A 70 -9.47 7.29 8.42
N GLU A 71 -10.46 7.59 7.59
CA GLU A 71 -10.66 6.94 6.31
C GLU A 71 -9.39 7.01 5.42
N ASN A 72 -8.94 5.86 4.92
CA ASN A 72 -7.80 5.74 3.99
C ASN A 72 -6.45 6.17 4.61
N GLU A 73 -6.26 6.02 5.92
CA GLU A 73 -4.99 6.33 6.59
C GLU A 73 -3.80 5.52 6.05
N LEU A 74 -3.95 4.22 5.78
CA LEU A 74 -2.90 3.40 5.18
C LEU A 74 -2.49 3.91 3.80
N SER A 75 -3.42 4.54 3.07
CA SER A 75 -3.12 5.20 1.80
C SER A 75 -2.19 6.41 2.00
N THR A 76 -2.38 7.21 3.04
CA THR A 76 -1.46 8.33 3.33
C THR A 76 -0.06 7.81 3.67
N ILE A 77 0.03 6.66 4.36
CA ILE A 77 1.31 6.02 4.66
C ILE A 77 1.98 5.44 3.40
N ALA A 78 1.21 4.77 2.53
CA ALA A 78 1.74 4.22 1.28
C ALA A 78 2.30 5.33 0.37
N ARG A 79 1.59 6.47 0.29
CA ARG A 79 2.04 7.69 -0.41
C ARG A 79 3.43 8.15 0.05
N MET A 80 3.72 8.11 1.35
CA MET A 80 5.02 8.50 1.89
C MET A 80 6.17 7.59 1.43
N GLY A 81 5.88 6.33 1.08
CA GLY A 81 6.87 5.40 0.53
C GLY A 81 7.10 5.61 -0.96
N SER A 82 6.02 5.67 -1.72
CA SER A 82 6.02 6.04 -3.13
C SER A 82 4.68 6.70 -3.44
N GLY A 83 4.70 7.96 -3.90
CA GLY A 83 3.49 8.79 -4.01
C GLY A 83 2.30 8.08 -4.64
N SER A 84 2.49 7.43 -5.79
CA SER A 84 1.45 6.70 -6.51
C SER A 84 1.01 5.37 -5.87
N ALA A 85 1.76 4.82 -4.91
CA ALA A 85 1.41 3.57 -4.20
C ALA A 85 0.06 3.67 -3.48
N CYS A 86 -0.33 4.87 -3.04
CA CYS A 86 -1.63 5.10 -2.39
C CYS A 86 -2.80 4.57 -3.23
N ARG A 87 -2.75 4.75 -4.55
CA ARG A 87 -3.81 4.34 -5.47
C ARG A 87 -3.88 2.82 -5.69
N SER A 88 -2.82 2.10 -5.33
CA SER A 88 -2.76 0.63 -5.47
C SER A 88 -3.34 -0.11 -4.26
N LEU A 89 -3.87 0.59 -3.25
CA LEU A 89 -4.53 -0.05 -2.10
C LEU A 89 -6.01 -0.38 -2.35
N ALA A 90 -6.60 0.11 -3.44
CA ALA A 90 -7.96 -0.18 -3.85
C ALA A 90 -8.01 -0.68 -5.30
N GLY A 91 -9.01 -1.50 -5.63
CA GLY A 91 -9.28 -1.94 -7.00
C GLY A 91 -10.12 -0.93 -7.80
N GLY A 92 -10.28 -1.18 -9.09
CA GLY A 92 -11.10 -0.35 -9.97
C GLY A 92 -10.46 1.00 -10.31
N PHE A 93 -11.27 2.05 -10.32
CA PHE A 93 -10.82 3.41 -10.60
C PHE A 93 -10.55 4.14 -9.29
N VAL A 94 -9.34 4.67 -9.13
CA VAL A 94 -8.88 5.27 -7.89
C VAL A 94 -8.32 6.66 -8.17
N ALA A 95 -8.83 7.66 -7.46
CA ALA A 95 -8.28 9.01 -7.47
C ALA A 95 -7.31 9.17 -6.30
N TRP A 96 -6.24 9.95 -6.48
CA TRP A 96 -5.45 10.46 -5.36
C TRP A 96 -5.83 11.93 -5.19
N ASP A 97 -6.53 12.23 -4.11
CA ASP A 97 -6.91 13.59 -3.76
C ASP A 97 -5.67 14.32 -3.23
N MET A 98 -5.39 15.51 -3.77
CA MET A 98 -4.13 16.21 -3.45
C MET A 98 -4.01 16.64 -1.98
N GLY A 99 -5.16 16.79 -1.30
CA GLY A 99 -5.26 17.31 0.05
C GLY A 99 -4.96 18.82 0.13
N SER A 100 -5.26 19.38 1.29
CA SER A 100 -5.12 20.81 1.61
C SER A 100 -4.47 21.03 2.98
N LYS A 101 -4.47 20.00 3.85
CA LYS A 101 -3.87 20.09 5.18
C LYS A 101 -2.35 19.98 5.09
N VAL A 102 -1.67 20.77 5.91
CA VAL A 102 -0.20 20.80 5.99
C VAL A 102 0.40 19.47 6.46
N ASP A 103 -0.32 18.73 7.30
CA ASP A 103 0.08 17.39 7.75
C ASP A 103 -0.11 16.30 6.67
N GLY A 104 -0.79 16.63 5.57
CA GLY A 104 -1.09 15.74 4.47
C GLY A 104 -2.07 14.62 4.82
N SER A 105 -2.82 14.72 5.92
CA SER A 105 -3.80 13.70 6.35
C SER A 105 -4.98 13.56 5.39
N ASP A 106 -5.30 14.60 4.62
CA ASP A 106 -6.36 14.60 3.62
C ASP A 106 -5.86 14.35 2.18
N SER A 107 -4.56 14.08 2.00
CA SER A 107 -3.98 13.72 0.71
C SER A 107 -3.90 12.20 0.56
N CYS A 108 -5.05 11.58 0.32
CA CYS A 108 -5.24 10.12 0.30
C CYS A 108 -5.86 9.64 -1.03
N ALA A 109 -5.84 8.33 -1.23
CA ALA A 109 -6.51 7.69 -2.34
C ALA A 109 -7.95 7.37 -1.98
N ARG A 110 -8.85 7.56 -2.94
CA ARG A 110 -10.29 7.29 -2.81
C ARG A 110 -10.75 6.51 -4.02
N GLN A 111 -11.48 5.42 -3.78
CA GLN A 111 -12.09 4.65 -4.86
C GLN A 111 -13.19 5.49 -5.50
N VAL A 112 -13.07 5.74 -6.80
CA VAL A 112 -14.06 6.44 -7.63
C VAL A 112 -15.12 5.45 -8.11
N ALA A 113 -14.69 4.26 -8.50
CA ALA A 113 -15.56 3.18 -8.93
C ALA A 113 -14.87 1.83 -8.71
N THR A 114 -15.66 0.79 -8.42
CA THR A 114 -15.15 -0.58 -8.25
C THR A 114 -14.68 -1.17 -9.58
N ALA A 115 -13.97 -2.29 -9.53
CA ALA A 115 -13.53 -3.00 -10.75
C ALA A 115 -14.72 -3.41 -11.64
N ASP A 116 -15.85 -3.77 -11.03
CA ASP A 116 -17.06 -4.22 -11.73
C ASP A 116 -17.86 -3.08 -12.38
N HIS A 117 -17.47 -1.82 -12.16
CA HIS A 117 -18.16 -0.68 -12.74
C HIS A 117 -18.04 -0.62 -14.26
N TRP A 118 -16.93 -1.10 -14.82
CA TRP A 118 -16.69 -1.11 -16.26
C TRP A 118 -16.06 -2.44 -16.71
N PRO A 119 -16.84 -3.53 -16.75
CA PRO A 119 -16.32 -4.87 -17.00
C PRO A 119 -15.72 -5.04 -18.41
N ASP A 120 -16.18 -4.24 -19.37
CA ASP A 120 -15.71 -4.30 -20.76
C ASP A 120 -14.39 -3.55 -21.00
N LEU A 121 -13.89 -2.78 -20.01
CA LEU A 121 -12.63 -2.07 -20.16
C LEU A 121 -11.45 -3.05 -20.17
N GLN A 122 -10.63 -2.98 -21.21
CA GLN A 122 -9.44 -3.80 -21.36
C GLN A 122 -8.18 -2.91 -21.45
N VAL A 123 -7.06 -3.40 -20.91
CA VAL A 123 -5.77 -2.70 -20.93
C VAL A 123 -4.75 -3.56 -21.66
N LEU A 124 -4.16 -3.01 -22.74
CA LEU A 124 -3.06 -3.62 -23.47
C LEU A 124 -1.77 -2.83 -23.23
N ILE A 125 -0.73 -3.51 -22.72
CA ILE A 125 0.59 -2.91 -22.50
C ILE A 125 1.51 -3.37 -23.63
N LEU A 126 1.98 -2.41 -24.44
CA LEU A 126 2.96 -2.65 -25.50
C LEU A 126 4.36 -2.33 -24.99
N VAL A 127 5.17 -3.37 -24.73
CA VAL A 127 6.56 -3.20 -24.32
C VAL A 127 7.39 -2.84 -25.56
N VAL A 128 7.95 -1.63 -25.58
CA VAL A 128 8.76 -1.11 -26.68
C VAL A 128 10.23 -1.02 -26.30
N SER A 129 11.11 -0.92 -27.29
CA SER A 129 12.55 -0.73 -27.07
C SER A 129 12.84 0.66 -26.50
N ASP A 130 13.47 0.71 -25.31
CA ASP A 130 13.97 1.94 -24.69
C ASP A 130 15.39 2.33 -25.15
N LYS A 131 15.88 1.74 -26.24
CA LYS A 131 17.15 2.19 -26.86
C LYS A 131 16.99 3.63 -27.33
N LYS A 132 17.82 4.52 -26.81
CA LYS A 132 17.91 5.92 -27.27
C LYS A 132 18.15 5.93 -28.79
N LYS A 133 17.34 6.71 -29.50
CA LYS A 133 17.48 6.91 -30.96
C LYS A 133 18.91 7.38 -31.27
N ALA A 134 19.54 6.71 -32.23
CA ALA A 134 20.87 7.07 -32.74
C ALA A 134 20.86 8.42 -33.46
#